data_AF-A0A844MRD9-F1
#
_entry.id   AF-A0A844MRD9-F1
#
_cell.length_a   1.000
_cell.length_b   1.000
_cell.length_c   1.000
_cell.angle_alpha   90.00
_cell.angle_beta   90.00
_cell.angle_gamma   90.00
#
_symmetry.space_group_name_H-M   'P 1'
#
loop_
_entity.id
_entity.type
_entity.pdbx_description
1 polymer ?
#
loop_
_entity_poly.entity_id
_entity_poly.type
_entity_poly.pdbx_seq_one_letter_code
_entity_poly.pdbx_strand_id
1 'polypeptide(L)'
;MKSQAKKFIKSLPYFKQFFQELHQLRQQVHQQEHKLKTQEKEIERCYLQLNQQEHKLKTQEKEIERCYLQLNQLDLKKSQLQMWVPAGHYYSPIPSINEIKLKEKQIWNNSEKQVLGVDLNEQEQVSLLNELQQYYQELPFDSSKKENLRYFFENPAYSYSDAIFLYSMIRYVKPKRIIEVGSGYSSCVTLDTNELFFNNTISITLIEPYPELVRSLMKEEDKSRVEIIQKNLQDVSLNIFLELMPGDFLFIDSTHVAKINSDVNYIFARILPSLNSGVYIHFHDIFYPFEYPKEWIYEGRA
;
A
#
# COMPACT_ATOMS: atom_id res chain seq x y z
N MET A 1 -70.41 34.44 -49.94
CA MET A 1 -70.53 32.97 -49.77
C MET A 1 -69.61 32.36 -48.68
N LYS A 2 -68.32 32.72 -48.54
CA LYS A 2 -67.41 32.14 -47.53
C LYS A 2 -67.81 32.34 -46.04
N SER A 3 -68.62 33.37 -45.74
CA SER A 3 -69.05 33.73 -44.37
C SER A 3 -70.24 32.92 -43.84
N GLN A 4 -71.26 32.66 -44.67
CA GLN A 4 -72.42 31.84 -44.29
C GLN A 4 -72.08 30.35 -44.24
N ALA A 5 -71.22 29.86 -45.14
CA ALA A 5 -70.73 28.48 -45.11
C ALA A 5 -69.95 28.16 -43.81
N LYS A 6 -69.13 29.10 -43.32
CA LYS A 6 -68.45 28.98 -42.01
C LYS A 6 -69.41 28.93 -40.82
N LYS A 7 -70.57 29.61 -40.90
CA LYS A 7 -71.61 29.58 -39.85
C LYS A 7 -72.39 28.25 -39.86
N PHE A 8 -72.72 27.72 -41.03
CA PHE A 8 -73.45 26.45 -41.17
C PHE A 8 -72.59 25.23 -40.80
N ILE A 9 -71.30 25.24 -41.17
CA ILE A 9 -70.36 24.16 -40.80
C ILE A 9 -70.15 24.13 -39.28
N LYS A 10 -70.13 25.29 -38.61
CA LYS A 10 -70.05 25.38 -37.15
C LYS A 10 -71.33 24.97 -36.40
N SER A 11 -72.49 24.89 -37.07
CA SER A 11 -73.75 24.44 -36.46
C SER A 11 -73.99 22.94 -36.58
N LEU A 12 -73.16 22.20 -37.34
CA LEU A 12 -73.21 20.74 -37.38
C LEU A 12 -72.69 20.16 -36.04
N PRO A 13 -73.39 19.18 -35.43
CA PRO A 13 -73.09 18.69 -34.07
C PRO A 13 -71.63 18.29 -33.86
N TYR A 14 -71.06 17.61 -34.86
CA TYR A 14 -69.68 17.11 -34.84
C TYR A 14 -68.65 18.24 -34.77
N PHE A 15 -68.88 19.35 -35.49
CA PHE A 15 -67.99 20.52 -35.44
C PHE A 15 -68.13 21.29 -34.13
N LYS A 16 -69.34 21.38 -33.56
CA LYS A 16 -69.57 22.03 -32.26
C LYS A 16 -68.84 21.30 -31.14
N GLN A 17 -68.91 19.97 -31.12
CA GLN A 17 -68.16 19.12 -30.19
C GLN A 17 -66.65 19.27 -30.39
N PHE A 18 -66.16 19.21 -31.64
CA PHE A 18 -64.75 19.42 -31.96
C PHE A 18 -64.23 20.78 -31.47
N PHE A 19 -64.98 21.88 -31.65
CA PHE A 19 -64.55 23.19 -31.15
C PHE A 19 -64.57 23.29 -29.61
N GLN A 20 -65.45 22.57 -28.91
CA GLN A 20 -65.45 22.50 -27.45
C GLN A 20 -64.26 21.69 -26.92
N GLU A 21 -63.98 20.52 -27.51
CA GLU A 21 -62.80 19.71 -27.20
C GLU A 21 -61.51 20.49 -27.47
N LEU A 22 -61.43 21.20 -28.60
CA LEU A 22 -60.27 22.04 -28.95
C LEU A 22 -60.08 23.23 -27.99
N HIS A 23 -61.16 23.79 -27.45
CA HIS A 23 -61.09 24.81 -26.42
C HIS A 23 -60.63 24.25 -25.07
N GLN A 24 -61.15 23.10 -24.65
CA GLN A 24 -60.71 22.41 -23.43
C GLN A 24 -59.24 22.02 -23.52
N LEU A 25 -58.80 21.46 -24.66
CA LEU A 25 -57.41 21.10 -24.90
C LEU A 25 -56.49 22.33 -24.83
N ARG A 26 -56.90 23.47 -25.40
CA ARG A 26 -56.15 24.73 -25.28
C ARG A 26 -56.03 25.22 -23.84
N GLN A 27 -57.10 25.12 -23.05
CA GLN A 27 -57.05 25.48 -21.63
C GLN A 27 -56.13 24.55 -20.84
N GLN A 28 -56.17 23.25 -21.12
CA GLN A 28 -55.26 22.26 -20.51
C GLN A 28 -53.80 22.53 -20.88
N VAL A 29 -53.50 22.81 -22.16
CA VAL A 29 -52.15 23.18 -22.61
C VAL A 29 -51.68 24.45 -21.90
N HIS A 30 -52.51 25.48 -21.82
CA HIS A 30 -52.14 26.72 -21.12
C HIS A 30 -51.88 26.51 -19.62
N GLN A 31 -52.68 25.67 -18.96
CA GLN A 31 -52.47 25.30 -17.56
C GLN A 31 -51.18 24.49 -17.37
N GLN A 32 -50.87 23.57 -18.29
CA GLN A 32 -49.62 22.82 -18.29
C GLN A 32 -48.41 23.73 -18.54
N GLU A 33 -48.48 24.67 -19.48
CA GLU A 33 -47.43 25.67 -19.73
C GLU A 33 -47.15 26.53 -18.50
N HIS A 34 -48.19 26.96 -17.79
CA HIS A 34 -48.02 27.73 -16.55
C HIS A 34 -47.37 26.88 -15.44
N LYS A 35 -47.78 25.62 -15.32
CA LYS A 35 -47.19 24.67 -14.35
C LYS A 35 -45.72 24.41 -14.68
N LEU A 36 -45.39 24.21 -15.96
CA LEU A 36 -44.01 24.01 -16.43
C LEU A 36 -43.13 25.23 -16.09
N LYS A 37 -43.59 26.45 -16.41
CA LYS A 37 -42.87 27.70 -16.05
C LYS A 37 -42.65 27.86 -14.55
N THR A 38 -43.59 27.38 -13.73
CA THR A 38 -43.45 27.43 -12.27
C THR A 38 -42.39 26.43 -11.80
N GLN A 39 -42.43 25.21 -12.33
CA GLN A 39 -41.44 24.17 -12.04
C GLN A 39 -40.03 24.56 -12.51
N GLU A 40 -39.89 25.20 -13.68
CA GLU A 40 -38.61 25.73 -14.18
C GLU A 40 -37.99 26.72 -13.19
N LYS A 41 -38.79 27.65 -12.64
CA LYS A 41 -38.32 28.60 -11.63
C LYS A 41 -37.93 27.93 -10.31
N GLU A 42 -38.65 26.89 -9.90
CA GLU A 42 -38.30 26.09 -8.72
C GLU A 42 -36.98 25.34 -8.91
N ILE A 43 -36.78 24.72 -10.08
CA ILE A 43 -35.53 24.05 -10.43
C ILE A 43 -34.35 25.04 -10.43
N GLU A 44 -34.52 26.21 -11.03
CA GLU A 44 -33.49 27.26 -11.04
C GLU A 44 -33.11 27.70 -9.62
N ARG A 45 -34.12 27.88 -8.74
CA ARG A 45 -33.91 28.20 -7.33
C ARG A 45 -33.17 27.08 -6.58
N CYS A 46 -33.55 25.83 -6.80
CA CYS A 46 -32.87 24.68 -6.19
C CYS A 46 -31.43 24.56 -6.68
N TYR A 47 -31.17 24.80 -7.97
CA TYR A 47 -29.82 24.78 -8.54
C TYR A 47 -28.92 25.86 -7.93
N LEU A 48 -29.43 27.08 -7.75
CA LEU A 48 -28.74 28.16 -7.04
C LEU A 48 -28.42 27.78 -5.59
N GLN A 49 -29.36 27.15 -4.87
CA GLN A 49 -29.14 26.70 -3.50
C GLN A 49 -28.09 25.57 -3.42
N LEU A 50 -28.12 24.62 -4.35
CA LEU A 50 -27.15 23.52 -4.42
C LEU A 50 -25.73 24.07 -4.63
N ASN A 51 -25.54 24.97 -5.59
CA ASN A 51 -24.24 25.61 -5.85
C ASN A 51 -23.72 26.38 -4.63
N GLN A 52 -24.61 27.06 -3.89
CA GLN A 52 -24.22 27.73 -2.64
C GLN A 52 -23.80 26.73 -1.55
N GLN A 53 -24.47 25.57 -1.45
CA GLN A 53 -24.08 24.53 -0.50
C GLN A 53 -22.76 23.87 -0.89
N GLU A 54 -22.52 23.58 -2.16
CA GLU A 54 -21.24 23.03 -2.64
C GLU A 54 -20.07 23.97 -2.33
N HIS A 55 -20.26 25.28 -2.52
CA HIS A 55 -19.22 26.26 -2.18
C HIS A 55 -18.95 26.28 -0.66
N LYS A 56 -19.99 26.19 0.17
CA LYS A 56 -19.84 26.08 1.62
C LYS A 56 -19.10 24.81 2.02
N LEU A 57 -19.46 23.66 1.43
CA LEU A 57 -18.81 22.38 1.68
C LEU A 57 -17.31 22.45 1.35
N LYS A 58 -16.94 22.95 0.16
CA LYS A 58 -15.53 23.15 -0.23
C LYS A 58 -14.76 24.06 0.72
N THR A 59 -15.43 25.06 1.30
CA THR A 59 -14.80 25.96 2.27
C THR A 59 -14.57 25.25 3.60
N GLN A 60 -15.56 24.49 4.06
CA GLN A 60 -15.47 23.68 5.28
C GLN A 60 -14.42 22.58 5.16
N GLU A 61 -14.32 21.91 4.01
CA GLU A 61 -13.28 20.91 3.73
C GLU A 61 -11.87 21.52 3.88
N LYS A 62 -11.64 22.73 3.34
CA LYS A 62 -10.38 23.45 3.50
C LYS A 62 -10.10 23.85 4.96
N GLU A 63 -11.13 24.24 5.70
CA GLU A 63 -10.99 24.55 7.13
C GLU A 63 -10.67 23.30 7.94
N ILE A 64 -11.32 22.17 7.65
CA ILE A 64 -11.04 20.87 8.25
C ILE A 64 -9.59 20.46 7.97
N GLU A 65 -9.14 20.55 6.72
CA GLU A 65 -7.76 20.27 6.33
C GLU A 65 -6.76 21.16 7.11
N ARG A 66 -7.05 22.45 7.21
CA ARG A 66 -6.24 23.39 8.00
C ARG A 66 -6.20 23.03 9.49
N CYS A 67 -7.35 22.66 10.07
CA CYS A 67 -7.44 22.23 11.46
C CYS A 67 -6.65 20.93 11.70
N TYR A 68 -6.73 19.97 10.78
CA TYR A 68 -5.91 18.74 10.83
C TYR A 68 -4.41 19.06 10.80
N LEU A 69 -3.98 19.95 9.93
CA LEU A 69 -2.57 20.39 9.88
C LEU A 69 -2.13 21.06 11.20
N GLN A 70 -2.99 21.90 11.79
CA GLN A 70 -2.72 22.52 13.08
C GLN A 70 -2.67 21.52 14.23
N LEU A 71 -3.59 20.55 14.26
CA LEU A 71 -3.59 19.47 15.24
C LEU A 71 -2.31 18.64 15.15
N ASN A 72 -1.90 18.24 13.95
CA ASN A 72 -0.64 17.54 13.73
C ASN A 72 0.58 18.35 14.21
N GLN A 73 0.60 19.66 13.96
CA GLN A 73 1.68 20.54 14.46
C GLN A 73 1.68 20.65 15.98
N LEU A 74 0.51 20.68 16.62
CA LEU A 74 0.38 20.71 18.07
C LEU A 74 0.78 19.37 18.69
N ASP A 75 0.42 18.24 18.08
CA ASP A 75 0.83 16.91 18.52
C ASP A 75 2.33 16.70 18.37
N LEU A 76 2.96 17.22 17.30
CA LEU A 76 4.42 17.26 17.14
C LEU A 76 5.09 18.12 18.21
N LYS A 77 4.54 19.30 18.52
CA LYS A 77 5.06 20.14 19.61
C LYS A 77 4.88 19.47 20.97
N LYS A 78 3.74 18.80 21.19
CA LYS A 78 3.44 18.07 22.43
C LYS A 78 4.35 16.85 22.60
N SER A 79 4.63 16.11 21.53
CA SER A 79 5.56 14.97 21.57
C SER A 79 6.99 15.44 21.83
N GLN A 80 7.42 16.54 21.21
CA GLN A 80 8.71 17.19 21.53
C GLN A 80 8.80 17.68 22.98
N LEU A 81 7.67 18.11 23.58
CA LEU A 81 7.59 18.49 25.00
C LEU A 81 7.51 17.30 25.97
N GLN A 82 7.16 16.11 25.49
CA GLN A 82 7.08 14.88 26.31
C GLN A 82 8.38 14.08 26.32
N MET A 83 9.31 14.37 25.41
CA MET A 83 10.63 13.73 25.45
C MET A 83 11.46 14.31 26.59
N TRP A 84 12.16 13.45 27.32
CA TRP A 84 13.07 13.87 28.40
C TRP A 84 14.17 14.82 27.87
N VAL A 85 14.58 14.62 26.62
CA VAL A 85 15.57 15.43 25.90
C VAL A 85 15.14 15.62 24.43
N PRO A 86 15.53 16.71 23.75
CA PRO A 86 15.14 16.94 22.36
C PRO A 86 15.78 15.96 21.38
N ALA A 87 15.22 15.87 20.16
CA ALA A 87 15.81 15.11 19.05
C ALA A 87 17.28 15.50 18.80
N GLY A 88 18.13 14.51 18.56
CA GLY A 88 19.59 14.64 18.43
C GLY A 88 20.36 14.80 19.74
N HIS A 89 19.68 14.91 20.89
CA HIS A 89 20.38 14.74 22.16
C HIS A 89 20.87 13.30 22.30
N TYR A 90 21.99 13.07 23.00
CA TYR A 90 22.60 11.74 23.18
C TYR A 90 21.63 10.66 23.74
N TYR A 91 20.66 11.06 24.56
CA TYR A 91 19.62 10.17 25.13
C TYR A 91 18.31 10.14 24.31
N SER A 92 18.26 10.82 23.18
CA SER A 92 17.09 10.79 22.29
C SER A 92 17.25 9.65 21.28
N PRO A 93 16.22 8.81 21.09
CA PRO A 93 16.21 7.83 19.99
C PRO A 93 15.92 8.48 18.63
N ILE A 94 15.48 9.74 18.60
CA ILE A 94 15.19 10.49 17.37
C ILE A 94 16.43 11.32 17.00
N PRO A 95 16.96 11.20 15.75
CA PRO A 95 18.13 11.95 15.32
C PRO A 95 17.84 13.44 15.06
N SER A 96 18.88 14.27 15.07
CA SER A 96 18.78 15.69 14.68
C SER A 96 19.00 15.85 13.18
N ILE A 97 17.98 16.32 12.47
CA ILE A 97 18.07 16.68 11.05
C ILE A 97 19.14 17.75 10.80
N ASN A 98 19.34 18.68 11.74
CA ASN A 98 20.37 19.71 11.59
C ASN A 98 21.78 19.10 11.69
N GLU A 99 21.98 18.12 12.56
CA GLU A 99 23.26 17.43 12.68
C GLU A 99 23.54 16.57 11.44
N ILE A 100 22.53 15.85 10.94
CA ILE A 100 22.62 15.08 9.69
C ILE A 100 23.04 15.99 8.54
N LYS A 101 22.40 17.17 8.40
CA LYS A 101 22.76 18.17 7.37
C LYS A 101 24.20 18.66 7.47
N LEU A 102 24.73 18.81 8.68
CA LEU A 102 26.13 19.23 8.89
C LEU A 102 27.12 18.10 8.55
N LYS A 103 26.71 16.85 8.69
CA LYS A 103 27.56 15.66 8.53
C LYS A 103 27.29 14.85 7.26
N GLU A 104 26.44 15.33 6.33
CA GLU A 104 26.03 14.53 5.16
C GLU A 104 27.20 13.89 4.40
N LYS A 105 28.27 14.65 4.16
CA LYS A 105 29.45 14.13 3.46
C LYS A 105 30.10 12.98 4.23
N GLN A 106 30.10 13.02 5.56
CA GLN A 106 30.68 11.96 6.38
C GLN A 106 29.77 10.72 6.40
N ILE A 107 28.45 10.91 6.47
CA ILE A 107 27.47 9.81 6.51
C ILE A 107 27.46 9.05 5.18
N TRP A 108 27.30 9.75 4.05
CA TRP A 108 27.09 9.11 2.75
C TRP A 108 28.35 8.97 1.88
N ASN A 109 29.43 9.70 2.15
CA ASN A 109 30.72 9.51 1.45
C ASN A 109 31.76 8.85 2.35
N ASN A 110 31.34 8.06 3.34
CA ASN A 110 32.29 7.32 4.16
C ASN A 110 33.06 6.32 3.28
N SER A 111 34.36 6.53 3.14
CA SER A 111 35.26 5.67 2.38
C SER A 111 35.70 4.43 3.17
N GLU A 112 35.45 4.38 4.48
CA GLU A 112 35.73 3.21 5.31
C GLU A 112 34.68 2.13 5.06
N LYS A 113 35.00 1.28 4.08
CA LYS A 113 34.19 0.14 3.63
C LYS A 113 34.28 -1.08 4.53
N GLN A 114 35.22 -1.09 5.48
CA GLN A 114 35.53 -2.24 6.31
C GLN A 114 34.59 -2.31 7.52
N VAL A 115 33.88 -3.42 7.66
CA VAL A 115 33.12 -3.75 8.87
C VAL A 115 34.00 -4.59 9.78
N LEU A 116 34.46 -4.01 10.89
CA LEU A 116 35.31 -4.75 11.83
C LEU A 116 34.55 -5.94 12.45
N GLY A 117 35.14 -7.14 12.37
CA GLY A 117 34.56 -8.36 12.93
C GLY A 117 33.50 -9.05 12.07
N VAL A 118 33.15 -8.48 10.91
CA VAL A 118 32.26 -9.12 9.93
C VAL A 118 33.04 -9.29 8.63
N ASP A 119 33.21 -10.53 8.20
CA ASP A 119 33.67 -10.82 6.85
C ASP A 119 32.50 -10.62 5.88
N LEU A 120 32.58 -9.59 5.04
CA LEU A 120 31.56 -9.33 4.03
C LEU A 120 31.56 -10.41 2.93
N ASN A 121 32.63 -11.20 2.78
CA ASN A 121 32.67 -12.32 1.83
C ASN A 121 32.42 -11.85 0.37
N GLU A 122 33.05 -10.73 -0.03
CA GLU A 122 32.75 -10.03 -1.29
C GLU A 122 32.98 -10.90 -2.53
N GLN A 123 34.04 -11.71 -2.57
CA GLN A 123 34.31 -12.58 -3.72
C GLN A 123 33.22 -13.64 -3.91
N GLU A 124 32.71 -14.19 -2.81
CA GLU A 124 31.66 -15.19 -2.76
C GLU A 124 30.31 -14.56 -3.13
N GLN A 125 30.03 -13.31 -2.74
CA GLN A 125 28.86 -12.57 -3.20
C GLN A 125 28.86 -12.39 -4.73
N VAL A 126 30.00 -12.01 -5.32
CA VAL A 126 30.15 -11.90 -6.79
C VAL A 126 29.99 -13.27 -7.46
N SER A 127 30.54 -14.31 -6.85
CA SER A 127 30.42 -15.69 -7.37
C SER A 127 28.97 -16.16 -7.34
N LEU A 128 28.26 -15.88 -6.24
CA LEU A 128 26.83 -16.14 -6.11
C LEU A 128 26.03 -15.39 -7.18
N LEU A 129 26.33 -14.11 -7.45
CA LEU A 129 25.64 -13.36 -8.49
C LEU A 129 25.73 -14.03 -9.87
N ASN A 130 26.90 -14.60 -10.20
CA ASN A 130 27.07 -15.36 -11.45
C ASN A 130 26.21 -16.62 -11.48
N GLU A 131 26.11 -17.34 -10.35
CA GLU A 131 25.22 -18.49 -10.23
C GLU A 131 23.75 -18.09 -10.39
N LEU A 132 23.34 -16.96 -9.81
CA LEU A 132 21.94 -16.49 -9.87
C LEU A 132 21.53 -16.04 -11.29
N GLN A 133 22.48 -15.71 -12.17
CA GLN A 133 22.21 -15.27 -13.55
C GLN A 133 21.33 -16.26 -14.32
N GLN A 134 21.50 -17.56 -14.08
CA GLN A 134 20.72 -18.60 -14.75
C GLN A 134 19.20 -18.47 -14.45
N TYR A 135 18.84 -18.06 -13.23
CA TYR A 135 17.45 -17.90 -12.83
C TYR A 135 16.84 -16.61 -13.39
N TYR A 136 17.64 -15.56 -13.58
CA TYR A 136 17.17 -14.30 -14.14
C TYR A 136 16.52 -14.47 -15.53
N GLN A 137 16.99 -15.43 -16.34
CA GLN A 137 16.42 -15.71 -17.66
C GLN A 137 15.03 -16.36 -17.59
N GLU A 138 14.69 -17.01 -16.46
CA GLU A 138 13.42 -17.68 -16.21
C GLU A 138 12.47 -16.85 -15.34
N LEU A 139 12.79 -15.58 -15.09
CA LEU A 139 12.05 -14.70 -14.20
C LEU A 139 10.62 -14.48 -14.74
N PRO A 140 9.57 -14.86 -13.99
CA PRO A 140 8.20 -14.85 -14.51
C PRO A 140 7.51 -13.48 -14.41
N PHE A 141 8.06 -12.58 -13.60
CA PHE A 141 7.44 -11.33 -13.21
C PHE A 141 7.56 -10.25 -14.27
N ASP A 142 6.60 -9.32 -14.26
CA ASP A 142 6.52 -8.20 -15.20
C ASP A 142 6.26 -6.90 -14.44
N SER A 143 6.34 -5.76 -15.13
CA SER A 143 6.04 -4.46 -14.51
C SER A 143 4.64 -4.42 -13.91
N SER A 144 3.66 -4.96 -14.64
CA SER A 144 2.25 -4.97 -14.27
C SER A 144 1.72 -6.35 -13.89
N LYS A 145 0.60 -6.38 -13.16
CA LYS A 145 -0.02 -7.61 -12.66
C LYS A 145 -0.52 -8.51 -13.81
N LYS A 146 -0.09 -9.77 -13.78
CA LYS A 146 -0.61 -10.86 -14.64
C LYS A 146 -1.66 -11.67 -13.89
N GLU A 147 -2.64 -12.23 -14.62
CA GLU A 147 -3.76 -12.96 -14.01
C GLU A 147 -3.33 -14.20 -13.22
N ASN A 148 -2.27 -14.88 -13.65
CA ASN A 148 -1.78 -16.12 -13.05
C ASN A 148 -0.77 -15.91 -11.91
N LEU A 149 -0.32 -14.68 -11.68
CA LEU A 149 0.70 -14.34 -10.68
C LEU A 149 0.15 -13.39 -9.62
N ARG A 150 0.66 -13.52 -8.40
CA ARG A 150 0.34 -12.60 -7.29
C ARG A 150 1.22 -11.36 -7.38
N TYR A 151 2.50 -11.55 -7.72
CA TYR A 151 3.52 -10.51 -7.76
C TYR A 151 3.64 -9.81 -9.12
N PHE A 152 4.08 -8.56 -9.09
CA PHE A 152 4.45 -7.71 -10.23
C PHE A 152 5.40 -6.60 -9.73
N PHE A 153 6.30 -6.08 -10.57
CA PHE A 153 7.38 -5.17 -10.12
C PHE A 153 6.91 -3.78 -9.68
N GLU A 154 5.95 -3.19 -10.38
CA GLU A 154 5.43 -1.85 -10.07
C GLU A 154 4.32 -1.91 -9.01
N ASN A 155 4.53 -2.74 -7.98
CA ASN A 155 3.69 -2.71 -6.79
C ASN A 155 4.16 -1.62 -5.81
N PRO A 156 3.33 -1.23 -4.83
CA PRO A 156 3.65 -0.11 -3.95
C PRO A 156 4.82 -0.28 -2.98
N ALA A 157 5.38 -1.48 -2.77
CA ALA A 157 6.27 -1.73 -1.62
C ALA A 157 7.54 -2.57 -1.89
N TYR A 158 7.54 -3.51 -2.84
CA TYR A 158 8.64 -4.47 -3.00
C TYR A 158 9.01 -4.59 -4.48
N SER A 159 10.11 -3.97 -4.93
CA SER A 159 10.32 -3.74 -6.37
C SER A 159 11.51 -4.53 -6.94
N TYR A 160 11.77 -4.30 -8.24
CA TYR A 160 12.76 -4.93 -9.10
C TYR A 160 13.83 -5.79 -8.41
N SER A 161 14.93 -5.17 -7.97
CA SER A 161 16.10 -5.88 -7.47
C SER A 161 15.77 -6.80 -6.30
N ASP A 162 14.97 -6.34 -5.35
CA ASP A 162 14.63 -7.09 -4.13
C ASP A 162 13.86 -8.37 -4.47
N ALA A 163 12.93 -8.28 -5.42
CA ALA A 163 12.20 -9.45 -5.92
C ALA A 163 13.03 -10.37 -6.79
N ILE A 164 13.89 -9.83 -7.64
CA ILE A 164 14.82 -10.63 -8.45
C ILE A 164 15.72 -11.47 -7.54
N PHE A 165 16.28 -10.87 -6.48
CA PHE A 165 17.17 -11.57 -5.56
C PHE A 165 16.41 -12.56 -4.68
N LEU A 166 15.25 -12.22 -4.13
CA LEU A 166 14.45 -13.17 -3.34
C LEU A 166 14.06 -14.40 -4.18
N TYR A 167 13.53 -14.19 -5.39
CA TYR A 167 13.23 -15.26 -6.34
C TYR A 167 14.45 -16.15 -6.62
N SER A 168 15.58 -15.53 -6.98
CA SER A 168 16.79 -16.24 -7.37
C SER A 168 17.38 -17.02 -6.19
N MET A 169 17.34 -16.45 -4.98
CA MET A 169 17.81 -17.11 -3.77
C MET A 169 16.94 -18.31 -3.40
N ILE A 170 15.61 -18.24 -3.52
CA ILE A 170 14.74 -19.40 -3.29
C ILE A 170 15.07 -20.51 -4.31
N ARG A 171 15.26 -20.16 -5.59
CA ARG A 171 15.64 -21.11 -6.66
C ARG A 171 17.03 -21.74 -6.43
N TYR A 172 17.97 -20.96 -5.92
CA TYR A 172 19.33 -21.40 -5.61
C TYR A 172 19.38 -22.33 -4.39
N VAL A 173 18.83 -21.87 -3.26
CA VAL A 173 18.88 -22.57 -1.96
C VAL A 173 17.97 -23.79 -1.95
N LYS A 174 16.80 -23.70 -2.60
CA LYS A 174 15.77 -24.76 -2.63
C LYS A 174 15.33 -25.19 -1.22
N PRO A 175 14.91 -24.24 -0.37
CA PRO A 175 14.58 -24.53 1.02
C PRO A 175 13.39 -25.47 1.13
N LYS A 176 13.31 -26.25 2.21
CA LYS A 176 12.07 -27.00 2.53
C LYS A 176 11.09 -26.14 3.28
N ARG A 177 11.60 -25.17 4.06
CA ARG A 177 10.81 -24.25 4.88
C ARG A 177 11.28 -22.81 4.69
N ILE A 178 10.31 -21.91 4.62
CA ILE A 178 10.54 -20.46 4.65
C ILE A 178 9.69 -19.88 5.79
N ILE A 179 10.34 -19.20 6.72
CA ILE A 179 9.66 -18.31 7.67
C ILE A 179 9.92 -16.88 7.22
N GLU A 180 8.85 -16.11 7.09
CA GLU A 180 8.87 -14.70 6.69
C GLU A 180 8.35 -13.83 7.84
N VAL A 181 9.13 -12.83 8.24
CA VAL A 181 8.78 -11.86 9.28
C VAL A 181 8.51 -10.51 8.63
N GLY A 182 7.25 -10.06 8.73
CA GLY A 182 6.70 -8.96 7.93
C GLY A 182 6.26 -9.47 6.56
N SER A 183 4.99 -9.28 6.20
CA SER A 183 4.41 -9.94 5.02
C SER A 183 3.61 -9.00 4.13
N GLY A 184 3.70 -9.25 2.82
CA GLY A 184 3.09 -8.39 1.80
C GLY A 184 3.45 -8.83 0.38
N TYR A 185 4.03 -7.93 -0.40
CA TYR A 185 4.40 -8.20 -1.80
C TYR A 185 5.61 -9.14 -1.93
N SER A 186 6.53 -9.13 -0.96
CA SER A 186 7.58 -10.14 -0.81
C SER A 186 7.00 -11.56 -0.71
N SER A 187 5.95 -11.74 0.08
CA SER A 187 5.23 -13.02 0.19
C SER A 187 4.70 -13.50 -1.16
N CYS A 188 4.25 -12.60 -2.02
CA CYS A 188 3.81 -12.95 -3.38
C CYS A 188 4.94 -13.53 -4.22
N VAL A 189 6.15 -12.99 -4.12
CA VAL A 189 7.35 -13.53 -4.78
C VAL A 189 7.59 -14.96 -4.30
N THR A 190 7.57 -15.17 -2.99
CA THR A 190 7.77 -16.50 -2.38
C THR A 190 6.71 -17.51 -2.84
N LEU A 191 5.43 -17.12 -2.83
CA LEU A 191 4.31 -17.98 -3.20
C LEU A 191 4.30 -18.34 -4.70
N ASP A 192 4.53 -17.36 -5.57
CA ASP A 192 4.61 -17.57 -7.01
C ASP A 192 5.83 -18.44 -7.37
N THR A 193 6.96 -18.22 -6.71
CA THR A 193 8.17 -19.04 -6.92
C THR A 193 7.94 -20.49 -6.50
N ASN A 194 7.32 -20.71 -5.33
CA ASN A 194 6.99 -22.05 -4.84
C ASN A 194 6.00 -22.77 -5.77
N GLU A 195 4.99 -22.06 -6.27
CA GLU A 195 4.00 -22.60 -7.21
C GLU A 195 4.61 -23.00 -8.54
N LEU A 196 5.41 -22.12 -9.14
CA LEU A 196 5.95 -22.33 -10.49
C LEU A 196 7.10 -23.34 -10.55
N PHE A 197 7.95 -23.39 -9.52
CA PHE A 197 9.23 -24.10 -9.60
C PHE A 197 9.39 -25.23 -8.59
N PHE A 198 8.51 -25.32 -7.60
CA PHE A 198 8.62 -26.29 -6.51
C PHE A 198 7.34 -27.09 -6.28
N ASN A 199 6.35 -26.98 -7.16
CA ASN A 199 5.06 -27.68 -7.04
C ASN A 199 4.41 -27.47 -5.65
N ASN A 200 4.58 -26.28 -5.06
CA ASN A 200 4.07 -25.95 -3.73
C ASN A 200 4.59 -26.84 -2.59
N THR A 201 5.78 -27.45 -2.75
CA THR A 201 6.35 -28.34 -1.72
C THR A 201 7.07 -27.59 -0.59
N ILE A 202 7.44 -26.32 -0.80
CA ILE A 202 8.04 -25.49 0.25
C ILE A 202 6.96 -25.11 1.28
N SER A 203 7.21 -25.41 2.54
CA SER A 203 6.34 -24.97 3.66
C SER A 203 6.62 -23.51 3.98
N ILE A 204 5.57 -22.69 4.03
CA ILE A 204 5.68 -21.24 4.22
C ILE A 204 4.89 -20.84 5.46
N THR A 205 5.55 -20.15 6.38
CA THR A 205 4.94 -19.51 7.55
C THR A 205 5.19 -18.01 7.51
N LEU A 206 4.13 -17.22 7.59
CA LEU A 206 4.14 -15.76 7.57
C LEU A 206 3.83 -15.22 8.97
N ILE A 207 4.70 -14.37 9.51
CA ILE A 207 4.50 -13.70 10.81
C ILE A 207 4.17 -12.24 10.53
N GLU A 208 2.90 -11.87 10.73
CA GLU A 208 2.38 -10.54 10.37
C GLU A 208 1.22 -10.14 11.30
N PRO A 209 1.38 -9.14 12.19
CA PRO A 209 0.30 -8.68 13.07
C PRO A 209 -0.91 -8.10 12.32
N TYR A 210 -0.72 -7.56 11.10
CA TYR A 210 -1.75 -6.93 10.28
C TYR A 210 -1.84 -7.60 8.88
N PRO A 211 -2.31 -8.86 8.80
CA PRO A 211 -2.20 -9.68 7.60
C PRO A 211 -3.27 -9.37 6.54
N GLU A 212 -4.02 -8.28 6.68
CA GLU A 212 -5.08 -7.89 5.74
C GLU A 212 -4.54 -7.74 4.31
N LEU A 213 -3.38 -7.11 4.16
CA LEU A 213 -2.72 -6.94 2.87
C LEU A 213 -2.37 -8.30 2.26
N VAL A 214 -1.58 -9.12 2.95
CA VAL A 214 -1.15 -10.41 2.40
C VAL A 214 -2.32 -11.35 2.12
N ARG A 215 -3.34 -11.38 2.99
CA ARG A 215 -4.58 -12.14 2.75
C ARG A 215 -5.33 -11.69 1.50
N SER A 216 -5.27 -10.39 1.16
CA SER A 216 -5.89 -9.86 -0.06
C SER A 216 -5.10 -10.19 -1.33
N LEU A 217 -3.80 -10.50 -1.20
CA LEU A 217 -2.91 -10.83 -2.31
C LEU A 217 -2.88 -12.34 -2.62
N MET A 218 -3.20 -13.18 -1.63
CA MET A 218 -3.21 -14.65 -1.75
C MET A 218 -4.38 -15.18 -2.59
N LYS A 219 -4.16 -16.31 -3.28
CA LYS A 219 -5.21 -17.11 -3.91
C LYS A 219 -5.94 -17.94 -2.83
N GLU A 220 -7.13 -18.44 -3.14
CA GLU A 220 -7.89 -19.27 -2.19
C GLU A 220 -7.15 -20.55 -1.80
N GLU A 221 -6.42 -21.15 -2.74
CA GLU A 221 -5.64 -22.37 -2.51
C GLU A 221 -4.50 -22.14 -1.51
N ASP A 222 -3.96 -20.91 -1.43
CA ASP A 222 -2.89 -20.57 -0.50
C ASP A 222 -3.35 -20.60 0.94
N LYS A 223 -4.60 -20.22 1.20
CA LYS A 223 -5.14 -20.13 2.56
C LYS A 223 -5.18 -21.47 3.29
N SER A 224 -5.14 -22.58 2.54
CA SER A 224 -5.11 -23.92 3.11
C SER A 224 -3.69 -24.46 3.35
N ARG A 225 -2.67 -23.87 2.72
CA ARG A 225 -1.28 -24.38 2.74
C ARG A 225 -0.28 -23.47 3.46
N VAL A 226 -0.57 -22.17 3.54
CA VAL A 226 0.29 -21.15 4.15
C VAL A 226 -0.19 -20.90 5.57
N GLU A 227 0.72 -21.00 6.53
CA GLU A 227 0.43 -20.63 7.90
C GLU A 227 0.63 -19.12 8.08
N ILE A 228 -0.36 -18.42 8.63
CA ILE A 228 -0.24 -16.99 8.99
C ILE A 228 -0.38 -16.85 10.50
N ILE A 229 0.68 -16.38 11.14
CA ILE A 229 0.73 -16.08 12.57
C ILE A 229 0.44 -14.60 12.74
N GLN A 230 -0.83 -14.30 13.04
CA GLN A 230 -1.29 -12.94 13.28
C GLN A 230 -0.91 -12.45 14.68
N LYS A 231 0.38 -12.12 14.88
CA LYS A 231 0.95 -11.63 16.14
C LYS A 231 2.13 -10.70 15.86
N ASN A 232 2.45 -9.83 16.82
CA ASN A 232 3.74 -9.16 16.83
C ASN A 232 4.84 -10.21 16.98
N LEU A 233 6.02 -9.95 16.41
CA LEU A 233 7.14 -10.88 16.42
C LEU A 233 7.55 -11.30 17.84
N GLN A 234 7.49 -10.36 18.80
CA GLN A 234 7.87 -10.59 20.20
C GLN A 234 6.91 -11.55 20.92
N ASP A 235 5.68 -11.70 20.42
CA ASP A 235 4.65 -12.58 20.98
C ASP A 235 4.63 -13.97 20.32
N VAL A 236 5.49 -14.20 19.32
CA VAL A 236 5.65 -15.50 18.65
C VAL A 236 6.60 -16.38 19.45
N SER A 237 6.22 -17.65 19.63
CA SER A 237 7.05 -18.64 20.31
C SER A 237 8.36 -18.84 19.56
N LEU A 238 9.48 -18.75 20.27
CA LEU A 238 10.81 -18.95 19.69
C LEU A 238 10.97 -20.35 19.05
N ASN A 239 10.21 -21.34 19.52
CA ASN A 239 10.25 -22.71 19.01
C ASN A 239 10.01 -22.81 17.51
N ILE A 240 9.23 -21.89 16.93
CA ILE A 240 8.95 -21.95 15.48
C ILE A 240 10.21 -21.73 14.65
N PHE A 241 11.13 -20.90 15.13
CA PHE A 241 12.41 -20.64 14.46
C PHE A 241 13.39 -21.81 14.62
N LEU A 242 13.23 -22.63 15.67
CA LEU A 242 14.01 -23.86 15.87
C LEU A 242 13.65 -24.95 14.86
N GLU A 243 12.51 -24.83 14.17
CA GLU A 243 12.10 -25.75 13.11
C GLU A 243 12.86 -25.52 11.80
N LEU A 244 13.54 -24.39 11.64
CA LEU A 244 14.39 -24.12 10.48
C LEU A 244 15.66 -24.97 10.55
N MET A 245 15.86 -25.83 9.55
CA MET A 245 16.98 -26.75 9.45
C MET A 245 18.06 -26.21 8.48
N PRO A 246 19.26 -26.82 8.41
CA PRO A 246 20.26 -26.41 7.44
C PRO A 246 19.70 -26.41 6.01
N GLY A 247 19.86 -25.30 5.28
CA GLY A 247 19.28 -25.09 3.95
C GLY A 247 17.87 -24.49 3.93
N ASP A 248 17.22 -24.30 5.08
CA ASP A 248 15.97 -23.54 5.17
C ASP A 248 16.23 -22.03 5.25
N PHE A 249 15.16 -21.25 5.08
CA PHE A 249 15.22 -19.82 4.83
C PHE A 249 14.47 -19.01 5.90
N LEU A 250 15.11 -18.00 6.47
CA LEU A 250 14.48 -16.96 7.28
C LEU A 250 14.55 -15.64 6.51
N PHE A 251 13.41 -15.12 6.08
CA PHE A 251 13.30 -13.82 5.42
C PHE A 251 12.79 -12.77 6.43
N ILE A 252 13.47 -11.64 6.50
CA ILE A 252 13.22 -10.58 7.48
C ILE A 252 13.02 -9.25 6.73
N ASP A 253 11.78 -8.77 6.75
CA ASP A 253 11.34 -7.48 6.22
C ASP A 253 10.46 -6.82 7.27
N SER A 254 11.10 -6.47 8.40
CA SER A 254 10.42 -6.09 9.64
C SER A 254 10.35 -4.58 9.80
N THR A 255 10.15 -4.08 11.01
CA THR A 255 10.13 -2.62 11.25
C THR A 255 11.48 -1.92 11.09
N HIS A 256 12.61 -2.64 11.06
CA HIS A 256 13.99 -2.10 10.93
C HIS A 256 14.40 -1.01 11.95
N VAL A 257 13.63 -0.79 13.02
CA VAL A 257 13.92 0.22 14.06
C VAL A 257 14.36 -0.45 15.37
N ALA A 258 15.51 -0.04 15.90
CA ALA A 258 15.99 -0.48 17.22
C ALA A 258 15.38 0.38 18.35
N LYS A 259 14.52 -0.21 19.18
CA LYS A 259 13.94 0.42 20.37
C LYS A 259 13.50 -0.62 21.40
N ILE A 260 13.01 -0.18 22.56
CA ILE A 260 12.43 -1.10 23.54
C ILE A 260 11.33 -1.95 22.88
N ASN A 261 11.40 -3.27 23.07
CA ASN A 261 10.45 -4.22 22.51
C ASN A 261 10.33 -4.17 20.96
N SER A 262 11.43 -3.93 20.25
CA SER A 262 11.44 -3.88 18.78
C SER A 262 11.85 -5.19 18.11
N ASP A 263 11.51 -5.34 16.83
CA ASP A 263 11.88 -6.52 16.03
C ASP A 263 13.38 -6.67 15.94
N VAL A 264 14.11 -5.60 15.60
CA VAL A 264 15.58 -5.60 15.50
C VAL A 264 16.21 -6.19 16.76
N ASN A 265 15.88 -5.64 17.93
CA ASN A 265 16.47 -6.12 19.18
C ASN A 265 16.09 -7.58 19.47
N TYR A 266 14.84 -7.97 19.21
CA TYR A 266 14.39 -9.34 19.44
C TYR A 266 15.04 -10.35 18.48
N ILE A 267 15.16 -10.00 17.20
CA ILE A 267 15.80 -10.82 16.16
C ILE A 267 17.25 -11.10 16.56
N PHE A 268 18.04 -10.06 16.82
CA PHE A 268 19.46 -10.23 17.13
C PHE A 268 19.72 -10.86 18.49
N ALA A 269 18.91 -10.55 19.52
CA ALA A 269 19.16 -11.06 20.87
C ALA A 269 18.53 -12.44 21.14
N ARG A 270 17.52 -12.86 20.37
CA ARG A 270 16.72 -14.07 20.67
C ARG A 270 16.62 -15.02 19.48
N ILE A 271 16.22 -14.53 18.31
CA ILE A 271 15.97 -15.39 17.14
C ILE A 271 17.29 -15.90 16.57
N LEU A 272 18.17 -15.02 16.08
CA LEU A 272 19.40 -15.44 15.40
C LEU A 272 20.29 -16.37 16.26
N PRO A 273 20.50 -16.10 17.57
CA PRO A 273 21.31 -16.99 18.41
C PRO A 273 20.70 -18.38 18.64
N SER A 274 19.41 -18.55 18.36
CA SER A 274 18.69 -19.82 18.56
C SER A 274 18.61 -20.68 17.30
N LEU A 275 18.91 -20.12 16.12
CA LEU A 275 18.78 -20.83 14.86
C LEU A 275 19.78 -21.97 14.73
N ASN A 276 19.37 -23.04 14.04
CA ASN A 276 20.27 -24.12 13.66
C ASN A 276 21.33 -23.60 12.68
N SER A 277 22.55 -24.14 12.78
CA SER A 277 23.63 -23.80 11.86
C SER A 277 23.27 -24.17 10.41
N GLY A 278 23.54 -23.28 9.45
CA GLY A 278 23.29 -23.50 8.03
C GLY A 278 21.91 -23.04 7.54
N VAL A 279 21.10 -22.40 8.40
CA VAL A 279 19.92 -21.64 7.97
C VAL A 279 20.37 -20.40 7.19
N TYR A 280 19.75 -20.14 6.05
CA TYR A 280 19.96 -18.92 5.27
C TYR A 280 19.10 -17.79 5.84
N ILE A 281 19.70 -16.63 6.07
CA ILE A 281 19.02 -15.45 6.60
C ILE A 281 19.09 -14.35 5.54
N HIS A 282 17.94 -13.81 5.16
CA HIS A 282 17.83 -12.71 4.22
C HIS A 282 17.22 -11.52 4.95
N PHE A 283 18.01 -10.46 5.14
CA PHE A 283 17.52 -9.18 5.61
C PHE A 283 17.21 -8.27 4.42
N HIS A 284 15.97 -7.81 4.34
CA HIS A 284 15.55 -6.81 3.37
C HIS A 284 15.94 -5.39 3.82
N ASP A 285 15.87 -4.42 2.92
CA ASP A 285 16.13 -2.99 3.19
C ASP A 285 17.48 -2.68 3.86
N ILE A 286 18.52 -3.45 3.53
CA ILE A 286 19.89 -3.20 3.96
C ILE A 286 20.68 -2.53 2.84
N PHE A 287 20.89 -1.23 2.98
CA PHE A 287 21.71 -0.45 2.07
C PHE A 287 23.18 -0.55 2.46
N TYR A 288 24.08 -0.45 1.47
CA TYR A 288 25.51 -0.32 1.71
C TYR A 288 25.95 1.14 1.49
N PRO A 289 26.74 1.76 2.40
CA PRO A 289 27.44 1.20 3.56
C PRO A 289 26.67 1.33 4.88
N PHE A 290 25.47 0.74 4.97
CA PHE A 290 24.63 0.64 6.17
C PHE A 290 23.93 1.93 6.61
N GLU A 291 23.66 2.82 5.65
CA GLU A 291 22.84 4.02 5.85
C GLU A 291 21.72 4.06 4.82
N TYR A 292 20.52 4.46 5.24
CA TYR A 292 19.39 4.64 4.33
C TYR A 292 19.65 5.75 3.30
N PRO A 293 18.93 5.74 2.15
CA PRO A 293 18.97 6.83 1.19
C PRO A 293 18.72 8.18 1.88
N LYS A 294 19.53 9.16 1.51
CA LYS A 294 19.51 10.51 2.09
C LYS A 294 18.12 11.15 2.04
N GLU A 295 17.42 10.92 0.93
CA GLU A 295 16.08 11.44 0.68
C GLU A 295 15.08 10.87 1.69
N TRP A 296 15.18 9.57 2.02
CA TRP A 296 14.25 8.91 2.95
C TRP A 296 14.37 9.47 4.37
N ILE A 297 15.59 9.80 4.79
CA ILE A 297 15.85 10.46 6.08
C ILE A 297 15.17 11.83 6.13
N TYR A 298 15.21 12.60 5.04
CA TYR A 298 14.56 13.92 4.99
C TYR A 298 13.05 13.88 4.75
N GLU A 299 12.55 12.79 4.18
CA GLU A 299 11.12 12.47 4.10
C GLU A 299 10.56 11.97 5.43
N GLY A 300 11.42 11.62 6.40
CA GLY A 300 11.01 11.08 7.70
C GLY A 300 10.55 9.62 7.64
N ARG A 301 11.04 8.87 6.64
CA ARG A 301 10.75 7.45 6.41
C ARG A 301 11.72 6.51 7.13
N ALA A 302 12.83 7.05 7.63
CA ALA A 302 13.92 6.35 8.28
C ALA A 302 14.23 6.98 9.64
#